data_AF-A0A9E3MPX1-F1
#
_entry.id   AF-A0A9E3MPX1-F1
#
_cell.length_a   1.000
_cell.length_b   1.000
_cell.length_c   1.000
_cell.angle_alpha   90.00
_cell.angle_beta   90.00
_cell.angle_gamma   90.00
#
_symmetry.space_group_name_H-M   'P 1'
#
loop_
_entity.id
_entity.type
_entity.pdbx_description
1 polymer ?
#
loop_
_entity_poly.entity_id
_entity_poly.type
_entity_poly.pdbx_seq_one_letter_code
_entity_poly.pdbx_strand_id
1 'polypeptide(L)'
;METLKVLSALTILAGVGSTFAMTTFVQTAHAQTSGMDRRDDRRDTRQTSREVKQACKAGDEKTRADCRQTKHDVKQSGRQGETNKPPPKPQ
;
A
#
# COMPACT_ATOMS: atom_id res chain seq x y z
N MET A 1 46.96 -35.92 40.54
CA MET A 1 47.27 -35.25 39.25
C MET A 1 46.23 -35.53 38.17
N GLU A 2 45.50 -36.65 38.22
CA GLU A 2 44.44 -36.98 37.26
C GLU A 2 43.17 -36.12 37.45
N THR A 3 42.84 -35.75 38.69
CA THR A 3 41.66 -34.92 39.01
C THR A 3 41.79 -33.45 38.58
N LEU A 4 43.02 -32.93 38.45
CA LEU A 4 43.28 -31.58 37.93
C LEU A 4 43.09 -31.47 36.41
N LYS A 5 43.34 -32.56 35.65
CA LYS A 5 43.10 -32.59 34.19
C LYS A 5 41.61 -32.58 33.86
N VAL A 6 40.79 -33.26 34.67
CA VAL A 6 39.33 -33.32 34.48
C VAL A 6 38.67 -31.97 34.79
N LEU A 7 39.17 -31.23 35.78
CA LEU A 7 38.68 -29.88 36.11
C LEU A 7 39.06 -28.82 35.05
N SER A 8 40.22 -28.96 34.41
CA SER A 8 40.64 -28.08 33.30
C SER A 8 39.89 -28.35 31.99
N ALA A 9 39.40 -29.58 31.77
CA ALA A 9 38.64 -29.92 30.57
C ALA A 9 37.17 -29.45 30.65
N LEU A 10 36.63 -29.26 31.86
CA LEU A 10 35.24 -28.82 32.05
C LEU A 10 35.06 -27.31 31.87
N THR A 11 36.12 -26.51 32.06
CA THR A 11 36.05 -25.04 31.93
C THR A 11 36.21 -24.54 30.48
N ILE A 12 36.65 -25.37 29.54
CA ILE A 12 36.75 -25.03 28.11
C ILE A 12 35.39 -25.22 27.40
N LEU A 13 34.48 -26.01 27.96
CA LEU A 13 33.15 -26.26 27.38
C LEU A 13 32.08 -25.20 27.74
N ALA A 14 32.38 -24.25 28.63
CA ALA A 14 31.41 -23.27 29.13
C ALA A 14 31.67 -21.82 28.70
N GLY A 15 32.73 -21.56 27.90
CA GLY A 15 33.24 -20.20 27.68
C GLY A 15 32.92 -19.52 26.35
N VAL A 16 32.38 -20.22 25.34
CA VAL A 16 32.31 -19.68 23.95
C VAL A 16 30.90 -19.76 23.34
N GLY A 17 29.87 -20.03 24.15
CA GLY A 17 28.53 -20.35 23.64
C GLY A 17 27.42 -19.33 23.93
N SER A 18 27.68 -18.19 24.59
CA SER A 18 26.61 -17.35 25.15
C SER A 18 26.48 -15.94 24.58
N THR A 19 27.19 -15.59 23.50
CA THR A 19 27.12 -14.23 22.92
C THR A 19 26.47 -14.14 21.53
N PHE A 20 26.05 -15.25 20.89
CA PHE A 20 25.79 -15.20 19.45
C PHE A 20 24.34 -15.24 18.96
N ALA A 21 23.32 -15.55 19.76
CA ALA A 21 22.04 -15.92 19.14
C ALA A 21 20.80 -15.45 19.89
N MET A 22 20.56 -14.14 19.97
CA MET A 22 19.20 -13.63 20.18
C MET A 22 18.99 -12.21 19.66
N THR A 23 19.58 -11.87 18.51
CA THR A 23 19.01 -10.86 17.60
C THR A 23 17.83 -11.48 16.85
N THR A 24 16.84 -11.99 17.59
CA THR A 24 15.65 -12.60 16.99
C THR A 24 14.78 -11.50 16.40
N PHE A 25 14.96 -11.32 15.09
CA PHE A 25 13.93 -10.98 14.12
C PHE A 25 13.17 -9.69 14.40
N VAL A 26 13.72 -8.56 13.95
CA VAL A 26 12.86 -7.48 13.46
C VAL A 26 12.12 -8.05 12.25
N GLN A 27 10.93 -8.62 12.47
CA GLN A 27 10.00 -8.95 11.41
C GLN A 27 9.62 -7.62 10.76
N THR A 28 10.20 -7.33 9.60
CA THR A 28 9.75 -6.22 8.77
C THR A 28 8.30 -6.51 8.40
N ALA A 29 7.36 -5.85 9.07
CA ALA A 29 5.95 -5.95 8.74
C ALA A 29 5.74 -5.39 7.33
N HIS A 30 5.77 -6.25 6.32
CA HIS A 30 5.51 -5.87 4.93
C HIS A 30 4.01 -5.57 4.77
N ALA A 31 3.60 -4.34 5.08
CA ALA A 31 2.26 -3.82 4.79
C ALA A 31 2.09 -3.41 3.29
N GLN A 32 2.91 -3.95 2.39
CA GLN A 32 3.38 -3.27 1.18
C GLN A 32 2.81 -3.77 -0.16
N THR A 33 1.72 -4.55 -0.19
CA THR A 33 1.22 -5.05 -1.48
C THR A 33 -0.23 -4.64 -1.72
N SER A 34 -1.20 -5.35 -1.17
CA SER A 34 -2.61 -5.12 -1.52
C SER A 34 -3.19 -3.77 -1.07
N GLY A 35 -2.54 -3.08 -0.14
CA GLY A 35 -2.99 -1.79 0.37
C GLY A 35 -2.52 -0.60 -0.45
N MET A 36 -1.48 -0.75 -1.27
CA MET A 36 -0.97 0.32 -2.15
C MET A 36 -1.79 0.40 -3.42
N ASP A 37 -2.00 -0.73 -4.11
CA ASP A 37 -2.79 -0.81 -5.34
C ASP A 37 -4.19 -0.20 -5.16
N ARG A 38 -4.89 -0.60 -4.08
CA ARG A 38 -6.21 -0.04 -3.73
C ARG A 38 -6.18 1.48 -3.46
N ARG A 39 -5.06 2.02 -2.99
CA ARG A 39 -4.91 3.47 -2.77
C ARG A 39 -4.65 4.18 -4.10
N ASP A 40 -3.90 3.57 -5.00
CA ASP A 40 -3.60 4.13 -6.32
C ASP A 40 -4.85 4.12 -7.20
N ASP A 41 -5.61 3.02 -7.26
CA ASP A 41 -6.92 2.98 -7.94
C ASP A 41 -7.87 4.08 -7.46
N ARG A 42 -7.87 4.34 -6.15
CA ARG A 42 -8.68 5.39 -5.53
C ARG A 42 -8.17 6.79 -5.89
N ARG A 43 -6.87 6.97 -6.05
CA ARG A 43 -6.26 8.24 -6.47
C ARG A 43 -6.59 8.51 -7.93
N ASP A 44 -6.47 7.52 -8.78
CA ASP A 44 -6.78 7.61 -10.21
C ASP A 44 -8.25 7.92 -10.43
N THR A 45 -9.15 7.16 -9.80
CA THR A 45 -10.59 7.45 -9.82
C THR A 45 -10.91 8.89 -9.39
N ARG A 46 -10.20 9.40 -8.37
CA ARG A 46 -10.39 10.77 -7.89
C ARG A 46 -9.92 11.79 -8.92
N GLN A 47 -8.79 11.54 -9.55
CA GLN A 47 -8.20 12.39 -10.57
C GLN A 47 -9.08 12.44 -11.82
N THR A 48 -9.47 11.29 -12.39
CA THR A 48 -10.40 11.20 -13.52
C THR A 48 -11.72 11.92 -13.24
N SER A 49 -12.30 11.75 -12.03
CA SER A 49 -13.54 12.45 -11.67
C SER A 49 -13.41 13.98 -11.66
N ARG A 50 -12.20 14.51 -11.41
CA ARG A 50 -11.92 15.95 -11.45
C ARG A 50 -11.75 16.42 -12.89
N GLU A 51 -11.03 15.67 -13.71
CA GLU A 51 -10.82 15.95 -15.13
C GLU A 51 -12.16 15.97 -15.89
N VAL A 52 -13.01 14.97 -15.69
CA VAL A 52 -14.37 14.93 -16.26
C VAL A 52 -15.17 16.17 -15.86
N LYS A 53 -15.06 16.62 -14.61
CA LYS A 53 -15.75 17.84 -14.18
C LYS A 53 -15.22 19.09 -14.88
N GLN A 54 -13.92 19.18 -15.11
CA GLN A 54 -13.34 20.32 -15.80
C GLN A 54 -13.72 20.31 -17.28
N ALA A 55 -13.68 19.14 -17.92
CA ALA A 55 -14.16 18.96 -19.29
C ALA A 55 -15.67 19.32 -19.41
N CYS A 56 -16.50 18.88 -18.46
CA CYS A 56 -17.92 19.22 -18.44
C CYS A 56 -18.18 20.73 -18.29
N LYS A 57 -17.38 21.45 -17.50
CA LYS A 57 -17.50 22.91 -17.38
C LYS A 57 -16.97 23.66 -18.59
N ALA A 58 -16.08 23.04 -19.36
CA ALA A 58 -15.53 23.63 -20.58
C ALA A 58 -16.51 23.53 -21.75
N GLY A 59 -17.43 22.56 -21.72
CA GLY A 59 -18.61 22.57 -22.58
C GLY A 59 -19.68 23.50 -21.98
N ASP A 60 -20.06 24.54 -22.73
CA ASP A 60 -21.06 25.53 -22.27
C ASP A 60 -22.49 24.97 -22.16
N GLU A 61 -22.67 23.69 -22.52
CA GLU A 61 -23.98 23.03 -22.63
C GLU A 61 -24.55 22.53 -21.29
N LYS A 62 -23.70 22.37 -20.27
CA LYS A 62 -24.08 21.73 -19.00
C LYS A 62 -24.05 22.70 -17.84
N THR A 63 -25.05 22.61 -16.97
CA THR A 63 -25.08 23.44 -15.77
C THR A 63 -24.02 23.00 -14.76
N ARG A 64 -23.67 23.89 -13.83
CA ARG A 64 -22.76 23.56 -12.71
C ARG A 64 -23.28 22.39 -11.86
N ALA A 65 -24.60 22.20 -11.79
CA ALA A 65 -25.21 21.08 -11.07
C ALA A 65 -24.98 19.77 -11.83
N ASP A 66 -25.18 19.75 -13.14
CA ASP A 66 -24.95 18.58 -14.00
C ASP A 66 -23.49 18.13 -13.90
N CYS A 67 -22.54 19.06 -14.01
CA CYS A 67 -21.12 18.71 -13.87
C CYS A 67 -20.72 18.22 -12.47
N ARG A 68 -21.49 18.55 -11.43
CA ARG A 68 -21.31 17.92 -10.10
C ARG A 68 -21.83 16.49 -10.12
N GLN A 69 -23.00 16.26 -10.70
CA GLN A 69 -23.62 14.95 -10.79
C GLN A 69 -22.76 13.98 -11.60
N THR A 70 -22.32 14.37 -12.80
CA THR A 70 -21.42 13.55 -13.64
C THR A 70 -20.14 13.16 -12.89
N LYS A 71 -19.57 14.07 -12.10
CA LYS A 71 -18.42 13.76 -11.24
C LYS A 71 -18.77 12.72 -10.16
N HIS A 72 -19.96 12.79 -9.57
CA HIS A 72 -20.41 11.81 -8.60
C HIS A 72 -20.58 10.43 -9.25
N ASP A 73 -21.20 10.37 -10.42
CA ASP A 73 -21.46 9.12 -11.15
C ASP A 73 -20.15 8.44 -11.53
N VAL A 74 -19.20 9.17 -12.13
CA VAL A 74 -17.87 8.66 -12.48
C VAL A 74 -17.10 8.17 -11.25
N LYS A 75 -17.23 8.87 -10.11
CA LYS A 75 -16.59 8.44 -8.87
C LYS A 75 -17.22 7.16 -8.30
N GLN A 76 -18.53 6.94 -8.48
CA GLN A 76 -19.19 5.72 -8.03
C GLN A 76 -18.86 4.55 -8.97
N SER A 77 -18.84 4.78 -10.28
CA SER A 77 -18.41 3.80 -11.28
C SER A 77 -16.98 3.30 -11.02
N GLY A 78 -16.02 4.21 -10.77
CA GLY A 78 -14.65 3.81 -10.40
C GLY A 78 -14.54 3.05 -9.07
N ARG A 79 -15.43 3.28 -8.09
CA ARG A 79 -15.50 2.47 -6.85
C ARG A 79 -16.04 1.07 -7.09
N GLN A 80 -16.87 0.89 -8.12
CA GLN A 80 -17.44 -0.39 -8.53
C GLN A 80 -16.48 -1.17 -9.44
N GLY A 81 -15.32 -0.61 -9.79
CA GLY A 81 -14.32 -1.25 -10.66
C GLY A 81 -14.57 -1.03 -12.16
N GLU A 82 -15.48 -0.13 -12.53
CA GLU A 82 -15.78 0.21 -13.93
C GLU A 82 -14.80 1.27 -14.49
N THR A 83 -13.52 1.18 -14.13
CA THR A 83 -12.47 2.15 -14.51
C THR A 83 -12.14 2.15 -16.00
N ASN A 84 -12.67 1.19 -16.77
CA ASN A 84 -12.45 1.06 -18.22
C ASN A 84 -13.42 1.87 -19.10
N LYS A 85 -14.39 2.58 -18.52
CA LYS A 85 -15.28 3.41 -19.34
C LYS A 85 -14.58 4.73 -19.65
N PRO A 86 -14.29 5.05 -20.93
CA PRO A 86 -13.72 6.34 -21.26
C PRO A 86 -14.64 7.44 -20.74
N PRO A 87 -14.07 8.56 -20.24
CA PRO A 87 -14.87 9.65 -19.75
C PRO A 87 -15.91 10.03 -20.83
N PRO A 88 -17.18 10.24 -20.46
CA PRO A 88 -18.17 10.67 -21.43
C PRO A 88 -17.63 11.93 -22.11
N LYS A 89 -17.44 11.85 -23.43
CA LYS A 89 -16.99 12.99 -24.20
C LYS A 89 -18.01 14.12 -23.99
N PRO A 90 -17.54 15.38 -23.82
CA PRO A 90 -18.44 16.51 -23.99
C PRO A 90 -19.14 16.34 -25.35
N GLN A 91 -20.46 16.47 -25.35
CA GLN A 91 -21.20 16.63 -26.60
C GLN A 91 -20.91 18.03 -27.15
#